data_AF-A0A0R1EWT5-F1
#
_entry.id   AF-A0A0R1EWT5-F1
#
_cell.length_a   1.000
_cell.length_b   1.000
_cell.length_c   1.000
_cell.angle_alpha   90.00
_cell.angle_beta   90.00
_cell.angle_gamma   90.00
#
_symmetry.space_group_name_H-M   'P 1'
#
loop_
_entity.id
_entity.type
_entity.pdbx_description
1 polymer ?
#
loop_
_entity_poly.entity_id
_entity_poly.type
_entity_poly.pdbx_seq_one_letter_code
_entity_poly.pdbx_strand_id
1 'polypeptide(L)'
;MIKQAEQMKAADYTKTSFAAFASALTAAKEVQSSDNVSQKVVDAAKAKLVDTMNALVKVADKHALAAALADAAKLHEKDYTNDTWQNLQIAIAAAKQVLSQYESTQAEVDTATQQLRDAQAKLVKIEKAPDIEREPGGQATSAKSHASQKGQHQPKNGDEMPETGEVTNMSIGFVGTVILALIAGMMLWRKQRRA
;
A
#
# COMPACT_ATOMS: atom_id res chain seq x y z
N MET A 1 -23.47 23.62 -21.57
CA MET A 1 -22.24 22.81 -21.67
C MET A 1 -21.02 23.50 -21.09
N ILE A 2 -20.53 24.64 -21.63
CA ILE A 2 -19.36 25.35 -21.03
C ILE A 2 -19.61 25.67 -19.55
N LYS A 3 -20.77 26.23 -19.19
CA LYS A 3 -21.16 26.45 -17.78
C LYS A 3 -21.14 25.19 -16.90
N GLN A 4 -21.47 24.02 -17.45
CA GLN A 4 -21.42 22.74 -16.71
C GLN A 4 -19.98 22.26 -16.57
N ALA A 5 -19.19 22.38 -17.63
CA ALA A 5 -17.76 22.06 -17.63
C ALA A 5 -17.00 22.89 -16.59
N GLU A 6 -17.37 24.16 -16.39
CA GLU A 6 -16.77 25.02 -15.37
C GLU A 6 -17.06 24.60 -13.92
N GLN A 7 -18.08 23.76 -13.69
CA GLN A 7 -18.40 23.25 -12.35
C GLN A 7 -17.56 22.01 -11.98
N MET A 8 -16.82 21.43 -12.93
CA MET A 8 -16.02 20.23 -12.69
C MET A 8 -14.73 20.58 -11.96
N LYS A 9 -14.46 19.91 -10.84
CA LYS A 9 -13.32 20.21 -9.96
C LYS A 9 -12.13 19.32 -10.29
N ALA A 10 -10.96 19.92 -10.48
CA ALA A 10 -9.73 19.19 -10.78
C ALA A 10 -9.38 18.11 -9.75
N ALA A 11 -9.72 18.34 -8.47
CA ALA A 11 -9.42 17.42 -7.37
C ALA A 11 -10.20 16.09 -7.44
N ASP A 12 -11.34 16.05 -8.16
CA ASP A 12 -12.18 14.86 -8.24
C ASP A 12 -11.69 13.87 -9.32
N TYR A 13 -10.73 14.29 -10.16
CA TYR A 13 -10.28 13.56 -11.34
C TYR A 13 -8.76 13.40 -11.40
N THR A 14 -8.31 12.40 -12.15
CA THR A 14 -6.88 12.19 -12.41
C THR A 14 -6.29 13.40 -13.15
N LYS A 15 -5.02 13.70 -12.87
CA LYS A 15 -4.34 14.85 -13.49
C LYS A 15 -4.38 14.76 -15.01
N THR A 16 -4.16 13.57 -15.55
CA THR A 16 -4.12 13.34 -16.99
C THR A 16 -5.48 13.58 -17.65
N SER A 17 -6.56 13.01 -17.10
CA SER A 17 -7.89 13.18 -17.70
C SER A 17 -8.39 14.61 -17.57
N PHE A 18 -8.15 15.25 -16.43
CA PHE A 18 -8.54 16.64 -16.21
C PHE A 18 -7.74 17.63 -17.08
N ALA A 19 -6.46 17.38 -17.33
CA ALA A 19 -5.66 18.23 -18.22
C ALA A 19 -6.20 18.23 -19.66
N ALA A 20 -6.61 17.07 -20.17
CA ALA A 20 -7.23 16.95 -21.50
C ALA A 20 -8.56 17.71 -21.56
N PHE A 21 -9.39 17.56 -20.52
CA PHE A 21 -10.64 18.29 -20.36
C PHE A 21 -10.44 19.81 -20.25
N ALA A 22 -9.49 20.27 -19.44
CA ALA A 22 -9.19 21.69 -19.27
C ALA A 22 -8.74 22.33 -20.59
N SER A 23 -7.91 21.64 -21.38
CA SER A 23 -7.51 22.10 -22.71
C SER A 23 -8.71 22.24 -23.66
N ALA A 24 -9.63 21.27 -23.68
CA ALA A 24 -10.84 21.35 -24.50
C ALA A 24 -11.80 22.46 -24.03
N LEU A 25 -11.90 22.69 -22.72
CA LEU A 25 -12.68 23.79 -22.16
C LEU A 25 -12.12 25.15 -22.57
N THR A 26 -10.78 25.33 -22.51
CA THR A 26 -10.12 26.54 -23.00
C THR A 26 -10.41 26.78 -24.47
N ALA A 27 -10.22 25.77 -25.33
CA ALA A 27 -10.51 25.89 -26.77
C ALA A 27 -11.99 26.23 -27.04
N ALA A 28 -12.93 25.65 -26.29
CA ALA A 28 -14.35 25.97 -26.42
C ALA A 28 -14.66 27.42 -26.01
N LYS A 29 -13.98 27.96 -24.99
CA LYS A 29 -14.12 29.37 -24.56
C LYS A 29 -13.52 30.35 -25.56
N GLU A 30 -12.40 30.00 -26.17
CA GLU A 30 -11.79 30.80 -27.25
C GLU A 30 -12.73 30.89 -28.45
N VAL A 31 -13.29 29.76 -28.88
CA VAL A 31 -14.30 29.73 -29.96
C VAL A 31 -15.54 30.54 -29.59
N GLN A 32 -16.02 30.45 -28.34
CA GLN A 32 -17.17 31.24 -27.86
C GLN A 32 -16.90 32.75 -27.89
N SER A 33 -15.65 33.17 -27.69
CA SER A 33 -15.26 34.60 -27.60
C SER A 33 -14.76 35.17 -28.93
N SER A 34 -14.67 34.34 -29.98
CA SER A 34 -14.14 34.74 -31.28
C SER A 34 -15.25 35.33 -32.17
N ASP A 35 -14.96 36.44 -32.84
CA ASP A 35 -15.84 36.97 -33.87
C ASP A 35 -15.72 36.17 -35.18
N ASN A 36 -16.84 35.88 -35.85
CA ASN A 36 -16.90 35.21 -37.16
C ASN A 36 -16.30 33.77 -37.23
N VAL A 37 -16.51 32.94 -36.21
CA VAL A 37 -16.21 31.48 -36.30
C VAL A 37 -17.28 30.73 -37.10
N SER A 38 -16.85 29.80 -37.96
CA SER A 38 -17.76 28.92 -38.69
C SER A 38 -18.46 27.92 -37.77
N GLN A 39 -19.68 27.51 -38.11
CA GLN A 39 -20.43 26.48 -37.36
C GLN A 39 -19.63 25.18 -37.22
N LYS A 40 -18.85 24.80 -38.24
CA LYS A 40 -17.98 23.62 -38.20
C LYS A 40 -16.95 23.69 -37.06
N VAL A 41 -16.39 24.87 -36.79
CA VAL A 41 -15.45 25.08 -35.67
C VAL A 41 -16.17 24.99 -34.33
N VAL A 42 -17.37 25.58 -34.23
CA VAL A 42 -18.22 25.48 -33.04
C VAL A 42 -18.56 24.02 -32.73
N ASP A 43 -18.99 23.26 -33.73
CA ASP A 43 -19.37 21.85 -33.58
C ASP A 43 -18.16 20.99 -33.20
N ALA A 44 -16.99 21.24 -33.79
CA ALA A 44 -15.76 20.54 -33.45
C ALA A 44 -15.32 20.82 -32.01
N ALA A 45 -15.35 22.08 -31.56
CA ALA A 45 -15.03 22.44 -30.18
C ALA A 45 -16.00 21.82 -29.18
N LYS A 46 -17.30 21.82 -29.52
CA LYS A 46 -18.34 21.16 -28.71
C LYS A 46 -18.10 19.65 -28.62
N ALA A 47 -17.90 18.97 -29.76
CA ALA A 47 -17.62 17.54 -29.78
C ALA A 47 -16.40 17.20 -28.92
N LYS A 48 -15.31 17.97 -29.10
CA LYS A 48 -14.08 17.76 -28.32
C LYS A 48 -14.30 17.92 -26.81
N LEU A 49 -15.05 18.95 -26.40
CA LEU A 49 -15.37 19.16 -24.98
C LEU A 49 -16.22 18.01 -24.44
N VAL A 50 -17.25 17.56 -25.16
CA VAL A 50 -18.06 16.38 -24.76
C VAL A 50 -17.19 15.13 -24.63
N ASP A 51 -16.34 14.83 -25.61
CA ASP A 51 -15.47 13.65 -25.59
C ASP A 51 -14.56 13.67 -24.36
N THR A 52 -13.95 14.82 -24.06
CA THR A 52 -13.08 14.93 -22.87
C THR A 52 -13.85 14.89 -21.55
N MET A 53 -15.09 15.40 -21.49
CA MET A 53 -15.96 15.24 -20.31
C MET A 53 -16.28 13.76 -20.06
N ASN A 54 -16.56 12.99 -21.12
CA ASN A 54 -16.84 11.56 -21.03
C ASN A 54 -15.58 10.74 -20.71
N ALA A 55 -14.40 11.25 -21.05
CA ALA A 55 -13.10 10.61 -20.79
C ALA A 55 -12.50 10.97 -19.42
N LEU A 56 -13.22 11.73 -18.59
CA LEU A 56 -12.77 12.05 -17.23
C LEU A 56 -12.71 10.79 -16.37
N VAL A 57 -11.60 10.62 -15.66
CA VAL A 57 -11.36 9.48 -14.77
C VAL A 57 -11.30 10.01 -13.35
N LYS A 58 -12.15 9.51 -12.46
CA LYS A 58 -12.15 9.91 -11.05
C LYS A 58 -10.88 9.42 -10.35
N VAL A 59 -10.41 10.18 -9.37
CA VAL A 59 -9.40 9.68 -8.43
C VAL A 59 -9.98 8.55 -7.58
N ALA A 60 -9.13 7.61 -7.15
CA ALA A 60 -9.57 6.54 -6.24
C ALA A 60 -9.93 7.09 -4.86
N ASP A 61 -10.99 6.55 -4.27
CA ASP A 61 -11.40 6.84 -2.89
C ASP A 61 -10.55 6.02 -1.92
N LYS A 62 -9.78 6.73 -1.08
CA LYS A 62 -8.86 6.14 -0.08
C LYS A 62 -9.37 6.21 1.36
N HIS A 63 -10.62 6.60 1.59
CA HIS A 63 -11.16 6.78 2.94
C HIS A 63 -11.16 5.46 3.73
N ALA A 64 -11.59 4.35 3.12
CA ALA A 64 -11.62 3.05 3.78
C ALA A 64 -10.22 2.54 4.16
N LEU A 65 -9.22 2.78 3.30
CA LEU A 65 -7.82 2.43 3.55
C LEU A 65 -7.24 3.24 4.73
N ALA A 66 -7.50 4.55 4.74
CA ALA A 66 -7.08 5.43 5.82
C ALA A 66 -7.71 5.04 7.17
N ALA A 67 -9.00 4.70 7.17
CA ALA A 67 -9.70 4.22 8.37
C ALA A 67 -9.08 2.91 8.89
N ALA A 68 -8.83 1.94 8.02
CA ALA A 68 -8.20 0.67 8.41
C ALA A 68 -6.78 0.88 9.00
N LEU A 69 -5.99 1.80 8.45
CA LEU A 69 -4.69 2.20 9.00
C LEU A 69 -4.83 2.85 10.37
N ALA A 70 -5.82 3.72 10.57
CA ALA A 70 -6.09 4.34 11.86
C ALA A 70 -6.51 3.30 12.92
N ASP A 71 -7.26 2.28 12.54
CA ASP A 71 -7.60 1.17 13.43
C ASP A 71 -6.38 0.31 13.77
N ALA A 72 -5.50 0.04 12.79
CA ALA A 72 -4.27 -0.70 13.03
C ALA A 72 -3.33 0.03 14.00
N ALA A 73 -3.30 1.37 13.96
CA ALA A 73 -2.48 2.18 14.85
C ALA A 73 -2.90 2.13 16.33
N LYS A 74 -4.10 1.62 16.64
CA LYS A 74 -4.59 1.44 18.01
C LYS A 74 -4.12 0.13 18.66
N LEU A 75 -3.48 -0.74 17.87
CA LEU A 75 -3.01 -2.05 18.32
C LEU A 75 -1.61 -1.94 18.93
N HIS A 76 -1.31 -2.79 19.91
CA HIS A 76 -0.01 -2.81 20.57
C HIS A 76 0.68 -4.15 20.37
N GLU A 77 1.93 -4.11 19.88
CA GLU A 77 2.75 -5.28 19.57
C GLU A 77 2.78 -6.32 20.69
N LYS A 78 2.99 -5.87 21.94
CA LYS A 78 3.09 -6.70 23.13
C LYS A 78 1.85 -7.55 23.44
N ASP A 79 0.71 -7.24 22.82
CA ASP A 79 -0.54 -7.96 23.04
C ASP A 79 -0.69 -9.15 22.08
N TYR A 80 0.17 -9.25 21.05
CA TYR A 80 0.05 -10.21 19.95
C TYR A 80 1.32 -11.03 19.73
N THR A 81 1.15 -12.22 19.16
CA THR A 81 2.26 -13.09 18.76
C THR A 81 3.12 -12.42 17.69
N ASN A 82 4.43 -12.69 17.72
CA ASN A 82 5.40 -12.06 16.82
C ASN A 82 5.04 -12.29 15.34
N ASP A 83 4.72 -13.53 14.96
CA ASP A 83 4.39 -13.88 13.57
C ASP A 83 3.18 -13.10 13.02
N THR A 84 2.09 -13.05 13.78
CA THR A 84 0.88 -12.34 13.32
C THR A 84 1.05 -10.83 13.34
N TRP A 85 1.85 -10.30 14.27
CA TRP A 85 2.23 -8.90 14.30
C TRP A 85 3.08 -8.49 13.10
N GLN A 86 4.08 -9.30 12.72
CA GLN A 86 4.91 -9.03 11.53
C GLN A 86 4.05 -8.99 10.25
N ASN A 87 3.12 -9.92 10.10
CA ASN A 87 2.18 -9.93 8.97
C ASN A 87 1.34 -8.65 8.90
N LEU A 88 0.88 -8.14 10.05
CA LEU A 88 0.19 -6.86 10.12
C LEU A 88 1.11 -5.70 9.69
N GLN A 89 2.36 -5.67 10.15
CA GLN A 89 3.30 -4.60 9.77
C GLN A 89 3.58 -4.57 8.26
N ILE A 90 3.70 -5.73 7.63
CA ILE A 90 3.83 -5.85 6.16
C ILE A 90 2.60 -5.25 5.47
N ALA A 91 1.39 -5.59 5.93
CA ALA A 91 0.16 -5.07 5.36
C ALA A 91 0.01 -3.55 5.59
N ILE A 92 0.41 -3.04 6.75
CA ILE A 92 0.45 -1.59 7.05
C ILE A 92 1.40 -0.87 6.08
N ALA A 93 2.58 -1.43 5.82
CA ALA A 93 3.55 -0.83 4.91
C ALA A 93 2.99 -0.74 3.48
N ALA A 94 2.41 -1.83 2.97
CA ALA A 94 1.77 -1.86 1.66
C ALA A 94 0.59 -0.86 1.57
N ALA A 95 -0.26 -0.82 2.59
CA ALA A 95 -1.37 0.14 2.69
C ALA A 95 -0.89 1.60 2.67
N LYS A 96 0.19 1.93 3.40
CA LYS A 96 0.77 3.29 3.39
C LYS A 96 1.34 3.67 2.02
N GLN A 97 1.97 2.72 1.32
CA GLN A 97 2.45 2.96 -0.04
C GLN A 97 1.29 3.33 -0.97
N VAL A 98 0.23 2.53 -1.01
CA VAL A 98 -0.97 2.83 -1.82
C VAL A 98 -1.62 4.14 -1.39
N LEU A 99 -1.68 4.44 -0.10
CA LEU A 99 -2.23 5.71 0.40
C LEU A 99 -1.46 6.92 -0.15
N SER A 100 -0.12 6.86 -0.13
CA SER A 100 0.78 7.93 -0.59
C SER A 100 0.91 8.08 -2.10
N GLN A 101 0.53 7.05 -2.87
CA GLN A 101 0.62 7.09 -4.33
C GLN A 101 -0.25 8.20 -4.90
N TYR A 102 0.35 9.01 -5.77
CA TYR A 102 -0.32 10.16 -6.37
C TYR A 102 -1.56 9.74 -7.17
N GLU A 103 -1.43 8.68 -7.95
CA GLU A 103 -2.54 8.04 -8.68
C GLU A 103 -2.50 6.54 -8.39
N SER A 104 -3.57 6.04 -7.78
CA SER A 104 -3.87 4.62 -7.62
C SER A 104 -5.22 4.35 -8.26
N THR A 105 -5.42 3.15 -8.77
CA THR A 105 -6.73 2.66 -9.20
C THR A 105 -7.58 2.31 -7.98
N GLN A 106 -8.91 2.32 -8.13
CA GLN A 106 -9.80 1.90 -7.04
C GLN A 106 -9.51 0.45 -6.63
N ALA A 107 -9.23 -0.43 -7.60
CA ALA A 107 -8.91 -1.84 -7.33
C ALA A 107 -7.64 -2.02 -6.46
N GLU A 108 -6.60 -1.20 -6.68
CA GLU A 108 -5.39 -1.24 -5.84
C GLU A 108 -5.70 -0.78 -4.40
N VAL A 109 -6.50 0.27 -4.25
CA VAL A 109 -6.93 0.77 -2.94
C VAL A 109 -7.80 -0.26 -2.20
N ASP A 110 -8.75 -0.88 -2.90
CA ASP A 110 -9.63 -1.90 -2.34
C ASP A 110 -8.83 -3.13 -1.92
N THR A 111 -7.88 -3.56 -2.76
CA THR A 111 -6.99 -4.69 -2.47
C THR A 111 -6.13 -4.43 -1.23
N ALA A 112 -5.49 -3.26 -1.16
CA ALA A 112 -4.68 -2.88 0.01
C ALA A 112 -5.53 -2.78 1.29
N THR A 113 -6.76 -2.28 1.17
CA THR A 113 -7.71 -2.19 2.29
C THR A 113 -8.07 -3.60 2.78
N GLN A 114 -8.38 -4.52 1.87
CA GLN A 114 -8.72 -5.90 2.22
C GLN A 114 -7.53 -6.62 2.88
N GLN A 115 -6.33 -6.50 2.31
CA GLN A 115 -5.12 -7.12 2.87
C GLN A 115 -4.84 -6.64 4.29
N LEU A 116 -4.99 -5.33 4.55
CA LEU A 116 -4.81 -4.78 5.89
C LEU A 116 -5.86 -5.31 6.87
N ARG A 117 -7.13 -5.35 6.48
CA ARG A 117 -8.22 -5.89 7.31
C ARG A 117 -8.05 -7.38 7.60
N ASP A 118 -7.62 -8.15 6.61
CA ASP A 118 -7.35 -9.57 6.79
C ASP A 118 -6.19 -9.80 7.76
N ALA A 119 -5.13 -8.98 7.69
CA ALA A 119 -4.02 -9.07 8.62
C ALA A 119 -4.45 -8.71 10.05
N GLN A 120 -5.29 -7.68 10.22
CA GLN A 120 -5.89 -7.34 11.51
C GLN A 120 -6.74 -8.48 12.08
N ALA A 121 -7.57 -9.11 11.25
CA ALA A 121 -8.44 -10.22 11.65
C ALA A 121 -7.67 -11.50 12.02
N LYS A 122 -6.46 -11.68 11.48
CA LYS A 122 -5.59 -12.85 11.73
C LYS A 122 -4.64 -12.67 12.92
N LEU A 123 -4.73 -11.56 13.65
CA LEU A 123 -3.93 -11.34 14.86
C LEU A 123 -4.26 -12.36 15.94
N VAL A 124 -3.21 -12.96 16.52
CA VAL A 124 -3.33 -13.90 17.64
C VAL A 124 -2.74 -13.26 18.88
N LYS A 125 -3.52 -13.18 19.96
CA LYS A 125 -3.07 -12.59 21.22
C LYS A 125 -2.08 -13.51 21.95
N ILE A 126 -1.14 -12.91 22.69
CA ILE A 126 -0.33 -13.68 23.64
C ILE A 126 -1.22 -14.01 24.83
N GLU A 127 -1.43 -15.31 25.11
CA GLU A 127 -2.08 -15.72 26.34
C GLU A 127 -1.16 -15.37 27.52
N LYS A 128 -1.65 -14.50 28.42
CA LYS A 128 -0.98 -14.30 29.70
C LYS A 128 -1.24 -15.54 30.53
N ALA A 129 -0.17 -16.16 31.03
CA ALA A 129 -0.30 -17.21 32.04
C ALA A 129 -1.19 -16.69 33.19
N PRO A 130 -2.09 -17.52 33.76
CA PRO A 130 -2.87 -17.11 34.90
C PRO A 130 -1.93 -16.63 35.99
N ASP A 131 -2.24 -15.46 36.55
CA ASP A 131 -1.55 -14.89 37.70
C ASP A 131 -1.76 -15.84 38.88
N ILE A 132 -0.85 -16.81 39.05
CA ILE A 132 -0.79 -17.56 40.29
C ILE A 132 -0.21 -16.58 41.29
N GLU A 133 -1.09 -16.00 42.11
CA GLU A 133 -0.76 -15.22 43.28
C GLU A 133 0.20 -16.05 44.15
N ARG A 134 1.50 -15.81 44.01
CA ARG A 134 2.54 -16.51 44.76
C ARG A 134 2.56 -15.94 46.16
N GLU A 135 1.86 -16.60 47.07
CA GLU A 135 2.09 -16.50 48.52
C GLU A 135 3.60 -16.68 48.82
N PRO A 136 4.19 -15.86 49.71
CA PRO A 136 5.63 -15.86 49.93
C PRO A 136 6.02 -17.00 50.88
N GLY A 137 6.56 -18.10 50.35
CA GLY A 137 7.14 -19.15 51.19
C GLY A 137 7.90 -20.25 50.45
N GLY A 138 9.22 -20.28 50.63
CA GLY A 138 9.94 -21.57 50.72
C GLY A 138 10.74 -22.08 49.53
N GLN A 139 12.00 -21.65 49.49
CA GLN A 139 13.22 -22.46 49.28
C GLN A 139 13.47 -23.27 47.99
N ALA A 140 14.62 -22.96 47.41
CA ALA A 140 15.33 -23.70 46.37
C ALA A 140 15.78 -25.09 46.82
N THR A 141 15.68 -26.08 45.94
CA THR A 141 16.60 -27.23 45.91
C THR A 141 16.90 -27.63 44.47
N SER A 142 18.19 -27.52 44.12
CA SER A 142 18.81 -28.13 42.95
C SER A 142 18.90 -29.65 43.13
N ALA A 143 18.56 -30.43 42.11
CA ALA A 143 19.10 -31.78 41.91
C ALA A 143 19.32 -32.05 40.42
N LYS A 144 20.58 -32.28 40.07
CA LYS A 144 21.12 -32.59 38.74
C LYS A 144 21.47 -34.08 38.66
N SER A 145 21.05 -34.75 37.59
CA SER A 145 21.57 -36.03 37.07
C SER A 145 20.94 -36.29 35.70
N HIS A 146 21.57 -36.74 34.62
CA HIS A 146 22.91 -37.29 34.38
C HIS A 146 23.21 -37.25 32.85
N ALA A 147 24.48 -36.94 32.50
CA ALA A 147 25.37 -37.50 31.44
C ALA A 147 24.86 -37.81 30.00
N SER A 148 25.63 -37.76 28.89
CA SER A 148 26.90 -37.14 28.43
C SER A 148 27.23 -37.78 27.05
N GLN A 149 27.76 -37.01 26.08
CA GLN A 149 28.83 -37.34 25.10
C GLN A 149 28.72 -36.33 23.92
N LYS A 150 29.54 -35.29 23.76
CA LYS A 150 31.00 -35.12 23.55
C LYS A 150 31.50 -35.57 22.16
N GLY A 151 31.71 -34.57 21.29
CA GLY A 151 32.67 -34.54 20.19
C GLY A 151 33.13 -33.09 19.97
N GLN A 152 34.41 -32.82 20.21
CA GLN A 152 35.10 -31.51 20.24
C GLN A 152 35.47 -31.06 18.81
N HIS A 153 35.64 -29.77 18.44
CA HIS A 153 36.70 -28.85 18.86
C HIS A 153 36.42 -27.40 18.43
N GLN A 154 36.85 -26.45 19.28
CA GLN A 154 37.02 -24.99 19.10
C GLN A 154 38.48 -24.73 18.56
N PRO A 155 39.01 -23.52 18.18
CA PRO A 155 38.68 -22.28 18.88
C PRO A 155 38.94 -20.84 18.32
N LYS A 156 38.40 -19.87 19.11
CA LYS A 156 38.72 -18.41 19.33
C LYS A 156 38.67 -17.45 18.11
N ASN A 157 38.38 -16.14 18.18
CA ASN A 157 38.59 -15.04 19.16
C ASN A 157 37.53 -13.92 18.94
N GLY A 158 37.47 -12.95 19.86
CA GLY A 158 36.50 -11.84 19.88
C GLY A 158 36.87 -10.58 19.09
N ASP A 159 35.97 -9.61 19.28
CA ASP A 159 35.89 -8.20 18.83
C ASP A 159 35.55 -7.89 17.36
N GLU A 160 34.29 -7.49 17.12
CA GLU A 160 33.86 -6.22 16.48
C GLU A 160 32.37 -6.25 16.06
N MET A 161 31.62 -5.20 16.37
CA MET A 161 30.44 -4.70 15.63
C MET A 161 30.87 -3.36 14.98
N PRO A 162 30.27 -2.80 13.90
CA PRO A 162 28.87 -2.96 13.44
C PRO A 162 28.64 -2.87 11.90
N GLU A 163 27.36 -2.72 11.53
CA GLU A 163 26.74 -2.14 10.32
C GLU A 163 26.49 -2.97 9.04
N THR A 164 25.18 -3.08 8.77
CA THR A 164 24.46 -2.97 7.48
C THR A 164 25.15 -3.35 6.17
N GLY A 165 24.52 -4.32 5.50
CA GLY A 165 24.36 -4.30 4.03
C GLY A 165 24.98 -5.47 3.28
N GLU A 166 24.28 -6.61 3.21
CA GLU A 166 24.07 -7.38 1.97
C GLU A 166 23.23 -8.63 2.27
N VAL A 167 22.20 -8.85 1.44
CA VAL A 167 21.30 -10.00 1.53
C VAL A 167 21.83 -11.16 0.69
N THR A 168 22.57 -12.10 1.27
CA THR A 168 22.78 -13.42 0.65
C THR A 168 23.27 -14.45 1.68
N ASN A 169 22.35 -15.26 2.22
CA ASN A 169 22.35 -16.70 1.98
C ASN A 169 21.20 -17.39 2.74
N MET A 170 20.24 -17.79 1.92
CA MET A 170 19.04 -18.59 2.17
C MET A 170 19.33 -19.86 2.97
N SER A 171 18.62 -20.06 4.08
CA SER A 171 18.48 -21.36 4.77
C SER A 171 17.24 -21.38 5.67
N ILE A 172 16.05 -21.05 5.18
CA ILE A 172 14.81 -21.31 5.95
C ILE A 172 13.72 -21.84 5.02
N GLY A 173 13.19 -23.00 5.41
CA GLY A 173 12.27 -23.83 4.66
C GLY A 173 10.93 -23.15 4.34
N PHE A 174 10.40 -23.54 3.19
CA PHE A 174 9.11 -23.19 2.63
C PHE A 174 7.94 -23.27 3.63
N VAL A 175 7.31 -22.13 3.94
CA VAL A 175 5.84 -21.93 3.90
C VAL A 175 5.59 -20.42 3.73
N GLY A 176 4.93 -20.01 2.64
CA GLY A 176 4.45 -18.62 2.52
C GLY A 176 4.54 -17.96 1.13
N THR A 177 4.58 -18.72 0.04
CA THR A 177 4.35 -18.17 -1.29
C THR A 177 2.88 -17.82 -1.48
N VAL A 178 2.48 -16.58 -1.18
CA VAL A 178 1.35 -15.92 -1.84
C VAL A 178 1.75 -14.50 -2.24
N ILE A 179 2.36 -14.41 -3.41
CA ILE A 179 2.16 -13.39 -4.45
C ILE A 179 2.39 -11.92 -4.01
N LEU A 180 3.66 -11.54 -3.89
CA LEU A 180 4.16 -10.19 -4.20
C LEU A 180 4.43 -10.04 -5.70
N ALA A 181 3.45 -10.36 -6.54
CA ALA A 181 3.62 -10.29 -7.99
C ALA A 181 2.37 -9.80 -8.71
N LEU A 182 1.92 -8.59 -8.39
CA LEU A 182 1.20 -7.72 -9.35
C LEU A 182 1.61 -6.26 -9.16
N ILE A 183 2.92 -5.98 -9.11
CA ILE A 183 3.46 -4.64 -9.37
C ILE A 183 4.54 -4.76 -10.44
N ALA A 184 4.11 -5.06 -11.66
CA ALA A 184 4.87 -4.82 -12.90
C ALA A 184 3.91 -4.83 -14.11
N GLY A 185 2.77 -4.18 -13.97
CA GLY A 185 1.68 -4.23 -14.95
C GLY A 185 1.48 -2.98 -15.79
N MET A 186 2.38 -1.98 -15.82
CA MET A 186 2.23 -0.86 -16.76
C MET A 186 3.50 0.00 -16.96
N MET A 187 4.66 -0.61 -17.23
CA MET A 187 5.85 0.18 -17.64
C MET A 187 6.56 -0.31 -18.90
N LEU A 188 5.92 -1.19 -19.70
CA LEU A 188 6.49 -1.72 -20.94
C LEU A 188 5.45 -1.84 -22.07
N TRP A 189 4.72 -0.77 -22.41
CA TRP A 189 3.94 -0.75 -23.66
C TRP A 189 3.96 0.55 -24.47
N ARG A 190 4.86 1.50 -24.18
CA ARG A 190 4.92 2.78 -24.92
C ARG A 190 6.11 2.93 -25.88
N LYS A 191 6.86 1.87 -26.19
CA LYS A 191 8.03 1.96 -27.10
C LYS A 191 8.05 1.01 -28.31
N GLN A 192 6.88 0.53 -28.78
CA GLN A 192 6.81 -0.26 -30.02
C GLN A 192 5.77 0.21 -31.05
N ARG A 193 5.16 1.39 -30.89
CA ARG A 193 4.30 2.01 -31.94
C ARG A 193 4.93 3.20 -32.67
N ARG A 194 6.26 3.31 -32.66
CA ARG A 194 6.99 4.23 -33.53
C ARG A 194 8.34 3.60 -33.94
N ALA A 195 8.24 2.60 -34.81
CA ALA A 195 9.21 2.25 -35.84
C ALA A 195 8.43 1.42 -36.88
#